data_AF-A0AAJ1XCT4-F1
#
_entry.id   AF-A0AAJ1XCT4-F1
#
_cell.length_a   1.000
_cell.length_b   1.000
_cell.length_c   1.000
_cell.angle_alpha   90.00
_cell.angle_beta   90.00
_cell.angle_gamma   90.00
#
_symmetry.space_group_name_H-M   'P 1'
#
loop_
_entity.id
_entity.type
_entity.pdbx_description
1 polymer ?
#
loop_
_entity_poly.entity_id
_entity_poly.type
_entity_poly.pdbx_seq_one_letter_code
_entity_poly.pdbx_strand_id
1 'polypeptide(L)' 'MRLNKEALNKVLYDEYEGNYSRFSRELGLDVAYVYRVLVKDRNCGTKFFSNVMKWCNENGSDFNEFIFLP' A
#
# COMPACT_ATOMS: atom_id res chain seq x y z
N MET A 1 -11.02 9.72 0.25
CA MET A 1 -9.60 9.32 0.16
C MET A 1 -9.43 8.43 -1.04
N ARG A 2 -8.38 8.65 -1.84
CA ARG A 2 -8.04 7.83 -3.00
C ARG A 2 -6.61 7.31 -2.83
N LEU A 3 -6.39 6.06 -3.23
CA LEU A 3 -5.07 5.45 -3.20
C LEU A 3 -4.26 5.84 -4.44
N ASN A 4 -3.03 6.28 -4.24
CA ASN A 4 -2.02 6.36 -5.29
C ASN A 4 -1.41 4.97 -5.52
N LYS A 5 -2.07 4.17 -6.35
CA LYS A 5 -1.64 2.79 -6.66
C LYS A 5 -0.28 2.75 -7.34
N GLU A 6 0.03 3.75 -8.16
CA GLU A 6 1.31 3.83 -8.88
C GLU A 6 2.48 3.99 -7.90
N ALA A 7 2.36 4.89 -6.93
CA ALA A 7 3.39 5.07 -5.90
C ALA A 7 3.59 3.80 -5.06
N LEU A 8 2.52 3.12 -4.64
CA LEU A 8 2.62 1.86 -3.90
C LEU A 8 3.20 0.71 -4.73
N ASN A 9 2.84 0.63 -6.02
CA ASN A 9 3.43 -0.35 -6.92
C ASN A 9 4.93 -0.08 -7.11
N LYS A 10 5.33 1.19 -7.21
CA LYS A 10 6.76 1.54 -7.29
C LYS A 10 7.52 1.04 -6.07
N VAL A 11 7.03 1.29 -4.85
CA VAL A 11 7.62 0.74 -3.62
C VAL A 11 7.69 -0.78 -3.67
N LEU A 12 6.60 -1.45 -4.04
CA LEU A 12 6.56 -2.90 -4.16
C LEU A 12 7.64 -3.45 -5.11
N TYR A 13 7.89 -2.81 -6.24
CA TYR A 13 8.89 -3.29 -7.20
C TYR A 13 10.31 -2.87 -6.83
N ASP A 14 10.52 -1.64 -6.36
CA ASP A 14 11.85 -1.08 -6.09
C ASP A 14 12.43 -1.58 -4.75
N GLU A 15 11.61 -1.71 -3.71
CA GLU A 15 12.06 -2.09 -2.36
C GLU A 15 11.80 -3.56 -2.01
N TYR A 16 10.79 -4.16 -2.63
CA TYR A 16 10.34 -5.53 -2.33
C TYR A 16 10.49 -6.49 -3.50
N GLU A 17 11.11 -6.07 -4.62
CA GLU A 17 11.36 -6.91 -5.80
C GLU A 17 10.08 -7.56 -6.37
N GLY A 18 8.94 -6.88 -6.24
CA GLY A 18 7.63 -7.40 -6.64
C GLY A 18 7.06 -8.48 -5.71
N ASN A 19 7.67 -8.71 -4.55
CA ASN A 19 7.24 -9.74 -3.60
C ASN A 19 6.03 -9.26 -2.77
N TYR A 20 4.83 -9.52 -3.29
CA TYR A 20 3.57 -9.22 -2.62
C TYR A 20 3.47 -9.81 -1.22
N SER A 21 4.00 -11.01 -0.99
CA SER A 21 3.94 -11.65 0.32
C SER A 21 4.73 -10.88 1.37
N ARG A 22 5.96 -10.46 1.03
CA ARG A 22 6.80 -9.65 1.91
C ARG A 22 6.18 -8.27 2.13
N PHE A 23 5.77 -7.59 1.06
CA PHE A 23 5.18 -6.26 1.18
C PHE A 23 3.88 -6.26 1.98
N SER A 24 3.01 -7.25 1.77
CA SER A 24 1.76 -7.37 2.53
C SER A 24 2.00 -7.62 4.01
N ARG A 25 3.07 -8.37 4.35
CA ARG A 25 3.47 -8.60 5.74
C ARG A 25 3.94 -7.30 6.41
N GLU A 26 4.74 -6.48 5.73
CA GLU A 26 5.14 -5.16 6.24
C GLU A 26 3.95 -4.22 6.40
N LEU A 27 3.00 -4.24 5.45
CA LEU A 27 1.74 -3.49 5.58
C LEU A 27 0.81 -4.06 6.67
N GLY A 28 1.08 -5.25 7.22
CA GLY A 28 0.17 -5.92 8.16
C GLY A 28 -1.18 -6.32 7.55
N LEU A 29 -1.19 -6.69 6.26
CA LEU A 29 -2.38 -7.04 5.49
C LEU A 29 -2.27 -8.45 4.88
N ASP A 30 -3.43 -9.01 4.53
CA ASP A 30 -3.51 -10.25 3.76
C ASP A 30 -3.00 -10.04 2.32
N VAL A 31 -2.20 -11.00 1.82
CA VAL A 31 -1.58 -10.93 0.49
C VAL A 31 -2.62 -10.82 -0.62
N ALA A 32 -3.71 -11.59 -0.51
CA ALA A 32 -4.77 -11.52 -1.50
C ALA A 32 -5.52 -10.19 -1.45
N TYR A 33 -5.61 -9.53 -0.29
CA TYR A 33 -6.16 -8.19 -0.20
C TYR A 33 -5.28 -7.16 -0.90
N VAL A 34 -3.98 -7.14 -0.62
CA VAL A 34 -3.03 -6.22 -1.29
C VAL A 34 -3.02 -6.44 -2.80
N TYR A 35 -2.93 -7.69 -3.24
CA TYR A 35 -2.96 -8.02 -4.67
C TYR A 35 -4.25 -7.52 -5.36
N ARG A 36 -5.41 -7.70 -4.74
CA ARG A 36 -6.68 -7.21 -5.32
C ARG A 36 -6.73 -5.68 -5.43
N VAL A 37 -6.18 -4.96 -4.45
CA VAL A 37 -6.18 -3.49 -4.44
C VAL A 37 -5.22 -2.94 -5.49
N LEU A 38 -3.99 -3.47 -5.55
CA LEU A 38 -2.94 -2.97 -6.43
C LEU A 38 -3.06 -3.44 -7.88
N VAL A 39 -3.56 -4.66 -8.11
CA VAL A 39 -3.60 -5.27 -9.46
C VAL A 39 -5.01 -5.36 -10.04
N LYS A 40 -6.00 -5.83 -9.29
CA LYS A 40 -7.37 -6.08 -9.81
C LYS A 40 -8.31 -4.87 -9.78
N ASP A 41 -7.72 -3.67 -9.77
CA ASP A 41 -8.40 -2.39 -9.66
C ASP A 41 -9.53 -2.33 -8.60
N ARG A 42 -9.36 -3.04 -7.47
CA ARG A 42 -10.34 -3.02 -6.39
C ARG A 42 -10.16 -1.75 -5.56
N ASN A 43 -11.27 -1.07 -5.24
CA ASN A 43 -11.27 -0.02 -4.22
C ASN A 43 -10.89 -0.60 -2.84
N CYS A 44 -10.19 0.21 -2.05
CA CYS A 44 -9.77 -0.14 -0.70
C CYS A 44 -10.54 0.67 0.35
N GLY A 45 -10.80 0.06 1.51
CA GLY A 45 -11.45 0.72 2.63
C GLY A 45 -10.47 1.30 3.63
N THR A 46 -11.00 1.89 4.71
CA THR A 46 -10.25 2.54 5.80
C THR A 46 -9.11 1.68 6.33
N LYS A 47 -9.32 0.36 6.51
CA LYS A 47 -8.26 -0.56 6.99
C LYS A 47 -6.98 -0.51 6.13
N PHE A 48 -7.12 -0.41 4.81
CA PHE A 48 -5.95 -0.34 3.92
C PHE A 48 -5.23 0.99 4.10
N PHE A 49 -5.97 2.10 4.10
CA PHE A 49 -5.41 3.43 4.32
C PHE A 49 -4.70 3.55 5.66
N SER A 50 -5.33 3.09 6.75
CA SER A 50 -4.73 3.12 8.09
C SER A 50 -3.42 2.31 8.15
N ASN A 51 -3.37 1.16 7.49
CA ASN A 51 -2.17 0.34 7.46
C ASN A 51 -1.06 0.96 6.59
N VAL A 52 -1.39 1.57 5.45
CA VAL A 52 -0.41 2.32 4.64
C VAL A 52 0.13 3.52 5.41
N MET A 53 -0.73 4.29 6.10
CA MET A 53 -0.29 5.41 6.94
C MET A 53 0.61 4.93 8.08
N LYS A 54 0.28 3.80 8.71
CA LYS A 54 1.12 3.19 9.74
C LYS A 54 2.49 2.80 9.19
N TRP A 55 2.51 2.10 8.04
CA TRP A 55 3.74 1.73 7.37
C TRP A 55 4.59 2.95 6.99
N CYS A 56 3.98 4.05 6.53
CA CYS A 56 4.67 5.31 6.26
C CYS A 56 5.34 5.86 7.52
N ASN A 57 4.62 5.88 8.65
CA ASN A 57 5.17 6.34 9.93
C ASN A 57 6.34 5.47 10.42
N GLU A 58 6.29 4.15 10.18
CA GLU A 58 7.34 3.20 10.59
C GLU A 58 8.59 3.29 9.69
N ASN A 59 8.43 3.68 8.42
CA ASN A 59 9.52 3.76 7.43
C ASN A 59 10.01 5.18 7.16
N GLY A 60 9.40 6.20 7.79
CA GLY A 60 9.76 7.61 7.60
C GLY A 60 9.31 8.20 6.26
N SER A 61 8.29 7.61 5.62
CA SER A 61 7.74 8.07 4.34
C SER A 61 6.57 9.03 4.55
N ASP A 62 6.32 9.93 3.59
CA ASP A 62 5.15 10.81 3.63
C ASP A 62 3.90 10.08 3.09
N PHE A 63 2.88 9.90 3.93
CA PHE A 63 1.64 9.23 3.51
C PHE A 63 0.88 9.98 2.40
N ASN A 64 1.13 11.29 2.23
CA ASN A 64 0.51 12.08 1.16
C ASN A 64 0.98 11.66 -0.24
N GLU A 65 2.12 10.98 -0.35
CA GLU A 65 2.57 10.38 -1.61
C GLU A 65 1.68 9.21 -2.03
N PHE A 66 1.10 8.51 -1.05
CA PHE A 66 0.34 7.28 -1.26
C PHE A 66 -1.18 7.48 -1.16
N ILE A 67 -1.65 8.54 -0.50
CA ILE A 67 -3.07 8.73 -0.17
C ILE A 67 -3.48 10.18 -0.48
N PHE A 68 -4.38 10.33 -1.45
CA PHE A 68 -5.02 11.61 -1.74
C PHE A 68 -6.23 11.82 -0.83
N LEU A 69 -6.14 12.84 0.03
CA LEU A 69 -7.26 13.32 0.85
C LEU A 69 -8.23 14.14 -0.03
N PRO A 70 -9.54 14.15 0.30
CA PRO A 70 -10.53 14.97 -0.41
C PRO A 70 -10.31 16.47 -0.23
#